data_AF-A0A3N7HHH4-F1
#
_entry.id   AF-A0A3N7HHH4-F1
#
_cell.length_a   1.000
_cell.length_b   1.000
_cell.length_c   1.000
_cell.angle_alpha   90.00
_cell.angle_beta   90.00
_cell.angle_gamma   90.00
#
_symmetry.space_group_name_H-M   'P 1'
#
loop_
_entity.id
_entity.type
_entity.pdbx_description
1 polymer ?
#
loop_
_entity_poly.entity_id
_entity_poly.type
_entity_poly.pdbx_seq_one_letter_code
_entity_poly.pdbx_strand_id
1 'polypeptide(L)'
;MGNTRKDEFYQACAVLKVPLQQVKVLDHPDLQDGFGKVWDHELLAKIIEEEVSSHGIDMIITFDNYGVSGHCNHRDVHYGVCQLLHNVSERSVEAWELISTCILRKYSGPVDIWLSMLLSLRYTDGMTHCLLNEHPQKSFHAMAEHSSQWVWFRKLFVSFSSYTYVNTLRKIEEVKQS
;
A
#
# COMPACT_ATOMS: atom_id res chain seq x y z
N MET A 1 -16.71 7.33 14.21
CA MET A 1 -15.26 7.26 13.92
C MET A 1 -14.97 7.14 12.42
N GLY A 2 -15.67 6.29 11.66
CA GLY A 2 -15.47 6.14 10.20
C GLY A 2 -15.52 7.46 9.42
N ASN A 3 -16.58 8.25 9.59
CA ASN A 3 -16.72 9.55 8.90
C ASN A 3 -15.57 10.52 9.19
N THR A 4 -15.15 10.64 10.46
CA THR A 4 -13.99 11.46 10.84
C THR A 4 -12.73 11.01 10.12
N ARG A 5 -12.43 9.70 10.11
CA ARG A 5 -11.23 9.16 9.45
C ARG A 5 -11.29 9.35 7.92
N LYS A 6 -12.49 9.33 7.34
CA LYS A 6 -12.72 9.62 5.92
C LYS A 6 -12.34 11.07 5.58
N ASP A 7 -12.83 12.04 6.36
CA ASP A 7 -12.52 13.45 6.14
C ASP A 7 -11.01 13.72 6.32
N GLU A 8 -10.40 13.15 7.36
CA GLU A 8 -8.95 13.20 7.58
C GLU A 8 -8.15 12.62 6.41
N PHE A 9 -8.60 11.51 5.83
CA PHE A 9 -7.96 10.90 4.67
C PHE A 9 -7.99 11.82 3.44
N TYR A 10 -9.10 12.50 3.17
CA TYR A 10 -9.16 13.49 2.08
C TYR A 10 -8.19 14.66 2.31
N GLN A 11 -8.03 15.14 3.55
CA GLN A 11 -7.03 16.17 3.86
C GLN A 11 -5.59 15.67 3.64
N ALA A 12 -5.29 14.44 4.07
CA ALA A 12 -3.99 13.81 3.81
C ALA A 12 -3.70 13.68 2.30
N CYS A 13 -4.68 13.27 1.50
CA CYS A 13 -4.58 13.24 0.03
C CYS A 13 -4.28 14.63 -0.55
N ALA A 14 -4.92 15.69 -0.05
CA ALA A 14 -4.66 17.06 -0.49
C ALA A 14 -3.21 17.49 -0.19
N VAL A 15 -2.68 17.15 0.99
CA VAL A 15 -1.26 17.40 1.36
C VAL A 15 -0.31 16.65 0.41
N LEU A 16 -0.65 15.42 0.03
CA LEU A 16 0.09 14.61 -0.94
C LEU A 16 -0.13 15.04 -2.39
N LYS A 17 -0.97 16.06 -2.63
CA LYS A 17 -1.33 16.60 -3.95
C LYS A 17 -2.02 15.58 -4.86
N VAL A 18 -2.77 14.62 -4.28
CA VAL A 18 -3.65 13.72 -5.03
C VAL A 18 -4.94 14.47 -5.34
N PRO A 19 -5.36 14.61 -6.62
CA PRO A 19 -6.63 15.24 -6.98
C PRO A 19 -7.80 14.53 -6.30
N LEU A 20 -8.66 15.26 -5.59
CA LEU A 20 -9.73 14.65 -4.78
C LEU A 20 -10.76 13.89 -5.62
N GLN A 21 -10.92 14.25 -6.91
CA GLN A 21 -11.78 13.54 -7.86
C GLN A 21 -11.26 12.12 -8.17
N GLN A 22 -9.97 11.87 -7.94
CA GLN A 22 -9.32 10.56 -8.11
C GLN A 22 -9.22 9.79 -6.78
N VAL A 23 -9.86 10.27 -5.71
CA VAL A 23 -9.85 9.63 -4.39
C VAL A 23 -11.22 9.01 -4.11
N LYS A 24 -11.25 7.68 -4.04
CA LYS A 24 -12.44 6.91 -3.64
C LYS A 24 -12.20 6.25 -2.28
N VAL A 25 -13.13 6.47 -1.34
CA VAL A 25 -13.19 5.74 -0.07
C VAL A 25 -14.33 4.74 -0.17
N LEU A 26 -13.99 3.45 -0.17
CA LEU A 26 -14.93 2.36 -0.21
C LEU A 26 -15.49 2.11 1.20
N ASP A 27 -16.81 2.22 1.35
CA ASP A 27 -17.54 1.86 2.56
C ASP A 27 -18.46 0.67 2.22
N HIS A 28 -18.02 -0.54 2.59
CA HIS A 28 -18.70 -1.78 2.26
C HIS A 28 -18.95 -2.61 3.54
N PRO A 29 -20.18 -3.11 3.79
CA PRO A 29 -20.52 -3.80 5.03
C PRO A 29 -19.68 -5.06 5.28
N ASP A 30 -19.20 -5.72 4.22
CA ASP A 30 -18.36 -6.92 4.31
C ASP A 30 -16.85 -6.63 4.38
N LEU A 31 -16.43 -5.36 4.22
CA LEU A 31 -15.01 -4.95 4.21
C LEU A 31 -14.70 -4.02 5.40
N GLN A 32 -15.15 -4.41 6.60
CA GLN A 32 -14.96 -3.62 7.81
C GLN A 32 -13.56 -3.81 8.39
N ASP A 33 -12.97 -2.72 8.90
CA ASP A 33 -11.62 -2.71 9.47
C ASP A 33 -11.54 -3.51 10.78
N GLY A 34 -10.59 -4.45 10.88
CA GLY A 34 -10.15 -5.03 12.15
C GLY A 34 -9.69 -6.47 12.06
N PHE A 35 -8.94 -6.92 13.08
CA PHE A 35 -8.33 -8.26 13.12
C PHE A 35 -9.28 -9.46 13.16
N GLY A 36 -10.58 -9.23 13.36
CA GLY A 36 -11.59 -10.29 13.46
C GLY A 36 -12.43 -10.50 12.20
N LYS A 37 -12.14 -9.78 11.11
CA LYS A 37 -12.91 -9.83 9.85
C LYS A 37 -11.97 -10.17 8.71
N VAL A 38 -12.21 -11.32 8.08
CA VAL A 38 -11.54 -11.71 6.84
C VAL A 38 -12.33 -11.10 5.70
N TRP A 39 -11.66 -10.37 4.82
CA TRP A 39 -12.30 -9.80 3.63
C TRP A 39 -12.31 -10.85 2.52
N ASP A 40 -13.42 -10.94 1.81
CA ASP A 40 -13.59 -11.89 0.71
C ASP A 40 -12.76 -11.48 -0.51
N HIS A 41 -11.89 -12.37 -0.98
CA HIS A 41 -10.93 -12.07 -2.05
C HIS A 41 -11.61 -11.96 -3.42
N GLU A 42 -12.70 -12.70 -3.66
CA GLU A 42 -13.48 -12.61 -4.90
C GLU A 42 -14.22 -11.26 -5.00
N LEU A 43 -14.84 -10.83 -3.90
CA LEU A 43 -15.48 -9.52 -3.77
C LEU A 43 -14.46 -8.40 -4.00
N LEU A 44 -13.29 -8.48 -3.36
CA LEU A 44 -12.21 -7.51 -3.58
C LEU A 44 -11.77 -7.49 -5.05
N ALA A 45 -11.53 -8.65 -5.65
CA ALA A 45 -11.13 -8.75 -7.05
C ALA A 45 -12.16 -8.08 -7.98
N LYS A 46 -13.46 -8.35 -7.77
CA LYS A 46 -14.55 -7.75 -8.54
C LYS A 46 -14.60 -6.23 -8.39
N ILE A 47 -14.52 -5.72 -7.16
CA ILE A 47 -14.53 -4.27 -6.92
C ILE A 47 -13.34 -3.60 -7.59
N ILE A 48 -12.14 -4.18 -7.46
CA ILE A 48 -10.93 -3.62 -8.08
C ILE A 48 -11.04 -3.70 -9.61
N GLU A 49 -11.59 -4.78 -10.18
CA GLU A 49 -11.83 -4.91 -11.62
C GLU A 49 -12.75 -3.80 -12.16
N GLU A 50 -13.83 -3.50 -11.43
CA GLU A 50 -14.77 -2.44 -11.77
C GLU A 50 -14.07 -1.07 -11.78
N GLU A 51 -13.22 -0.78 -10.79
CA GLU A 51 -12.44 0.47 -10.74
C GLU A 51 -11.43 0.57 -11.88
N VAL A 52 -10.69 -0.52 -12.12
CA VAL A 52 -9.70 -0.62 -13.19
C VAL A 52 -10.34 -0.35 -14.54
N SER A 53 -11.47 -0.99 -14.81
CA SER A 53 -12.21 -0.86 -16.07
C SER A 53 -12.79 0.54 -16.25
N SER A 54 -13.36 1.10 -15.19
CA SER A 54 -14.06 2.39 -15.25
C SER A 54 -13.12 3.58 -15.41
N HIS A 55 -11.88 3.46 -14.93
CA HIS A 55 -10.90 4.55 -14.93
C HIS A 55 -9.70 4.30 -15.87
N GLY A 56 -9.65 3.15 -16.54
CA GLY A 56 -8.52 2.79 -17.41
C GLY A 56 -7.20 2.71 -16.63
N ILE A 57 -7.20 2.00 -15.50
CA ILE A 57 -6.01 1.86 -14.66
C ILE A 57 -5.10 0.78 -15.24
N ASP A 58 -3.88 1.14 -15.60
CA ASP A 58 -2.89 0.20 -16.14
C ASP A 58 -1.93 -0.35 -15.08
N MET A 59 -1.87 0.27 -13.90
CA MET A 59 -0.95 -0.11 -12.81
C MET A 59 -1.60 -0.05 -11.43
N ILE A 60 -1.44 -1.11 -10.65
CA ILE A 60 -1.87 -1.23 -9.26
C ILE A 60 -0.66 -1.30 -8.34
N ILE A 61 -0.67 -0.56 -7.24
CA ILE A 61 0.29 -0.70 -6.14
C ILE A 61 -0.48 -1.12 -4.89
N THR A 62 -0.04 -2.20 -4.24
CA THR A 62 -0.72 -2.80 -3.09
C THR A 62 0.27 -3.31 -2.04
N PHE A 63 -0.22 -3.93 -0.96
CA PHE A 63 0.59 -4.61 0.03
C PHE A 63 1.05 -5.98 -0.46
N ASP A 64 2.11 -6.52 0.15
CA ASP A 64 2.49 -7.91 -0.05
C ASP A 64 1.69 -8.88 0.86
N ASN A 65 1.96 -10.17 0.72
CA ASN A 65 1.31 -11.24 1.48
C ASN A 65 1.52 -11.20 3.00
N TYR A 66 2.47 -10.39 3.50
CA TYR A 66 2.68 -10.15 4.93
C TYR A 66 1.92 -8.91 5.42
N GLY A 67 1.66 -7.92 4.58
CA GLY A 67 0.80 -6.79 4.92
C GLY A 67 1.46 -5.77 5.86
N VAL A 68 2.74 -5.47 5.62
CA VAL A 68 3.61 -4.55 6.38
C VAL A 68 3.86 -5.01 7.81
N SER A 69 2.83 -5.08 8.65
CA SER A 69 2.89 -5.48 10.06
C SER A 69 2.08 -6.74 10.37
N GLY A 70 1.71 -7.53 9.37
CA GLY A 70 0.84 -8.70 9.57
C GLY A 70 -0.65 -8.37 9.63
N HIS A 71 -1.08 -7.18 9.18
CA HIS A 71 -2.49 -6.80 9.28
C HIS A 71 -3.34 -7.59 8.30
N CYS A 72 -4.41 -8.25 8.79
CA CYS A 72 -5.26 -9.12 7.96
C CYS A 72 -5.84 -8.41 6.73
N ASN A 73 -6.47 -7.23 6.88
CA ASN A 73 -7.01 -6.51 5.73
C ASN A 73 -5.95 -6.21 4.65
N HIS A 74 -4.71 -5.90 5.03
CA HIS A 74 -3.64 -5.65 4.03
C HIS A 74 -3.34 -6.90 3.22
N ARG A 75 -3.31 -8.05 3.90
CA ARG A 75 -3.10 -9.36 3.27
C ARG A 75 -4.29 -9.74 2.39
N ASP A 76 -5.51 -9.47 2.83
CA ASP A 76 -6.71 -9.76 2.04
C ASP A 76 -6.76 -8.90 0.76
N VAL A 77 -6.37 -7.62 0.84
CA VAL A 77 -6.22 -6.77 -0.36
C VAL A 77 -5.15 -7.31 -1.30
N HIS A 78 -4.01 -7.80 -0.79
CA HIS A 78 -3.00 -8.47 -1.60
C HIS A 78 -3.60 -9.66 -2.37
N TYR A 79 -4.30 -10.56 -1.68
CA TYR A 79 -4.90 -11.74 -2.32
C TYR A 79 -6.04 -11.39 -3.29
N GLY A 80 -6.83 -10.35 -3.00
CA GLY A 80 -7.83 -9.83 -3.95
C GLY A 80 -7.20 -9.32 -5.25
N VAL A 81 -6.04 -8.65 -5.18
CA VAL A 81 -5.28 -8.25 -6.38
C VAL A 81 -4.71 -9.47 -7.12
N CYS A 82 -4.16 -10.45 -6.42
CA CYS A 82 -3.69 -11.70 -7.05
C CYS A 82 -4.83 -12.44 -7.76
N GLN A 83 -6.01 -12.50 -7.14
CA GLN A 83 -7.20 -13.11 -7.73
C GLN A 83 -7.67 -12.36 -8.98
N LEU A 84 -7.63 -11.02 -8.97
CA LEU A 84 -7.91 -10.20 -10.15
C LEU A 84 -6.97 -10.55 -11.31
N LEU A 85 -5.66 -10.56 -11.06
CA LEU A 85 -4.67 -10.87 -12.10
C LEU A 85 -4.85 -12.27 -12.69
N HIS A 86 -5.25 -13.23 -11.86
CA HIS A 86 -5.56 -14.58 -12.34
C HIS A 86 -6.83 -14.62 -13.23
N ASN A 87 -7.85 -13.83 -12.89
CA ASN A 87 -9.12 -13.82 -13.63
C ASN A 87 -9.03 -13.04 -14.95
N VAL A 88 -8.15 -12.05 -15.02
CA VAL A 88 -8.04 -11.12 -16.15
C VAL A 88 -6.95 -11.60 -17.12
N SER A 89 -7.27 -12.61 -17.92
CA SER A 89 -6.34 -13.20 -18.90
C SER A 89 -5.99 -12.30 -20.09
N GLU A 90 -6.69 -11.17 -20.30
CA GLU A 90 -6.58 -10.36 -21.53
C GLU A 90 -6.25 -8.87 -21.29
N ARG A 91 -6.26 -8.35 -20.06
CA ARG A 91 -5.89 -6.94 -19.80
C ARG A 91 -4.45 -6.81 -19.34
N SER A 92 -3.76 -5.80 -19.87
CA SER A 92 -2.38 -5.43 -19.53
C SER A 92 -2.28 -4.63 -18.24
N VAL A 93 -2.97 -5.06 -17.16
CA VAL A 93 -2.86 -4.38 -15.86
C VAL A 93 -1.66 -4.95 -15.13
N GLU A 94 -0.69 -4.10 -14.82
CA GLU A 94 0.44 -4.50 -13.99
C GLU A 94 0.12 -4.28 -12.51
N ALA A 95 0.58 -5.18 -11.65
CA ALA A 95 0.47 -4.99 -10.21
C ALA A 95 1.83 -5.11 -9.52
N TRP A 96 2.04 -4.26 -8.52
CA TRP A 96 3.24 -4.17 -7.72
C TRP A 96 2.88 -4.21 -6.24
N GLU A 97 3.64 -4.97 -5.46
CA GLU A 97 3.46 -5.10 -4.02
C GLU A 97 4.59 -4.42 -3.24
N LEU A 98 4.23 -3.76 -2.13
CA LEU A 98 5.17 -3.20 -1.18
C LEU A 98 5.81 -4.30 -0.33
N ILE A 99 7.13 -4.47 -0.44
CA ILE A 99 7.87 -5.48 0.32
C ILE A 99 7.84 -5.14 1.82
N SER A 100 7.36 -6.09 2.60
CA SER A 100 7.40 -6.06 4.05
C SER A 100 8.82 -6.25 4.58
N THR A 101 9.27 -5.34 5.43
CA THR A 101 10.59 -5.39 6.05
C THR A 101 10.51 -5.96 7.46
N CYS A 102 11.58 -6.65 7.89
CA CYS A 102 11.69 -7.14 9.26
C CYS A 102 11.69 -5.96 10.26
N ILE A 103 11.32 -6.22 11.52
CA ILE A 103 11.14 -5.17 12.54
C ILE A 103 12.39 -4.29 12.70
N LEU A 104 13.59 -4.87 12.71
CA LEU A 104 14.85 -4.11 12.85
C LEU A 104 15.02 -3.12 11.69
N ARG A 105 14.80 -3.60 10.46
CA ARG A 105 14.90 -2.78 9.26
C ARG A 105 13.77 -1.76 9.17
N LYS A 106 12.57 -2.09 9.65
CA LYS A 106 11.41 -1.19 9.64
C LYS A 106 11.61 0.05 10.50
N TYR A 107 12.37 -0.06 11.59
CA TYR A 107 12.59 1.02 12.55
C TYR A 107 14.00 1.62 12.51
N SER A 108 14.76 1.36 11.44
CA SER A 108 16.07 2.00 11.22
C SER A 108 15.97 3.39 10.58
N GLY A 109 14.76 3.81 10.17
CA GLY A 109 14.48 5.12 9.60
C GLY A 109 15.29 5.39 8.34
N PRO A 110 15.96 6.55 8.21
CA PRO A 110 16.72 6.88 7.00
C PRO A 110 17.94 5.96 6.78
N VAL A 111 18.42 5.25 7.81
CA VAL A 111 19.51 4.26 7.69
C VAL A 111 19.18 3.16 6.70
N ASP A 112 17.89 2.88 6.49
CA ASP A 112 17.48 1.87 5.52
C ASP A 112 17.73 2.29 4.06
N ILE A 113 17.93 3.57 3.76
CA ILE A 113 18.19 4.05 2.40
C ILE A 113 19.43 3.35 1.83
N TRP A 114 20.54 3.36 2.57
CA TRP A 114 21.81 2.77 2.14
C TRP A 114 21.71 1.25 1.97
N LEU A 115 21.04 0.57 2.92
CA LEU A 115 20.83 -0.87 2.84
C LEU A 115 19.95 -1.24 1.64
N SER A 116 18.87 -0.51 1.42
CA SER A 116 17.94 -0.72 0.30
C SER A 116 18.62 -0.48 -1.05
N MET A 117 19.46 0.55 -1.16
CA MET A 117 20.26 0.80 -2.35
C MET A 117 21.24 -0.35 -2.61
N LEU A 118 21.96 -0.82 -1.58
CA LEU A 118 22.89 -1.93 -1.71
C LEU A 118 22.18 -3.24 -2.13
N LEU A 119 21.02 -3.52 -1.55
CA LEU A 119 20.21 -4.68 -1.93
C LEU A 119 19.64 -4.53 -3.34
N SER A 120 19.31 -3.31 -3.77
CA SER A 120 18.82 -3.08 -5.13
C SER A 120 19.82 -3.41 -6.23
N LEU A 121 21.12 -3.33 -5.95
CA LEU A 121 22.15 -3.81 -6.87
C LEU A 121 22.07 -5.31 -7.14
N ARG A 122 21.39 -6.07 -6.27
CA ARG A 122 21.17 -7.51 -6.45
C ARG A 122 19.88 -7.83 -7.20
N TYR A 123 18.98 -6.87 -7.38
CA TYR A 123 17.77 -7.05 -8.19
C TYR A 123 18.10 -6.77 -9.65
N THR A 124 18.47 -7.82 -10.38
CA THR A 124 18.93 -7.71 -11.78
C THR A 124 17.83 -7.95 -12.82
N ASP A 125 16.63 -8.33 -12.41
CA ASP A 125 15.55 -8.79 -13.31
C ASP A 125 14.53 -7.70 -13.69
N GLY A 126 14.67 -6.48 -13.15
CA GLY A 126 13.69 -5.40 -13.37
C GLY A 126 12.34 -5.61 -12.69
N MET A 127 12.16 -6.68 -11.91
CA MET A 127 10.93 -7.03 -11.19
C MET A 127 10.88 -6.40 -9.80
N THR A 128 11.91 -5.64 -9.41
CA THR A 128 11.95 -4.94 -8.12
C THR A 128 12.48 -3.51 -8.29
N HIS A 129 11.76 -2.55 -7.72
CA HIS A 129 12.11 -1.13 -7.75
C HIS A 129 12.26 -0.56 -6.35
N CYS A 130 13.34 0.18 -6.13
CA CYS A 130 13.59 0.89 -4.89
C CYS A 130 13.22 2.37 -5.08
N LEU A 131 12.15 2.81 -4.41
CA LEU A 131 11.61 4.16 -4.49
C LEU A 131 12.08 4.98 -3.28
N LEU A 132 12.90 5.99 -3.54
CA LEU A 132 13.32 6.95 -2.53
C LEU A 132 12.25 8.04 -2.37
N ASN A 133 11.86 8.31 -1.12
CA ASN A 133 11.03 9.47 -0.82
C ASN A 133 11.91 10.71 -0.62
N GLU A 134 11.94 11.57 -1.63
CA GLU A 134 12.68 12.85 -1.58
C GLU A 134 12.08 13.85 -0.60
N HIS A 135 10.86 13.60 -0.11
CA HIS A 135 10.10 14.53 0.72
C HIS A 135 9.47 13.84 1.94
N PRO A 136 10.28 13.26 2.86
CA PRO A 136 9.76 12.58 4.06
C PRO A 136 8.89 13.48 4.94
N GLN A 137 9.13 14.80 4.93
CA GLN A 137 8.28 15.79 5.60
C GLN A 137 6.84 15.80 5.09
N LYS A 138 6.59 15.48 3.81
CA LYS A 138 5.22 15.39 3.27
C LYS A 138 4.48 14.20 3.88
N SER A 139 5.15 13.06 4.06
CA SER A 139 4.56 11.90 4.74
C SER A 139 4.19 12.20 6.18
N PHE A 140 5.05 12.97 6.87
CA PHE A 140 4.77 13.43 8.24
C PHE A 140 3.58 14.40 8.30
N HIS A 141 3.53 15.39 7.40
CA HIS A 141 2.39 16.32 7.33
C HIS A 141 1.09 15.60 6.93
N ALA A 142 1.13 14.67 5.98
CA ALA A 142 -0.03 13.89 5.58
C ALA A 142 -0.56 13.03 6.75
N MET A 143 0.32 12.38 7.52
CA MET A 143 -0.12 11.65 8.72
C MET A 143 -0.68 12.59 9.81
N ALA A 144 -0.18 13.83 9.90
CA ALA A 144 -0.66 14.82 10.86
C ALA A 144 -2.10 15.28 10.61
N GLU A 145 -2.58 15.19 9.35
CA GLU A 145 -3.99 15.46 9.01
C GLU A 145 -4.96 14.45 9.65
N HIS A 146 -4.46 13.26 10.05
CA HIS A 146 -5.24 12.31 10.83
C HIS A 146 -5.25 12.66 12.33
N SER A 147 -5.84 13.80 12.66
CA SER A 147 -5.88 14.37 14.01
C SER A 147 -6.32 13.36 15.10
N SER A 148 -7.33 12.54 14.80
CA SER A 148 -7.88 11.51 15.68
C SER A 148 -6.90 10.37 16.00
N GLN A 149 -5.85 10.26 15.19
CA GLN A 149 -4.84 9.21 15.24
C GLN A 149 -3.43 9.76 15.51
N TRP A 150 -3.25 11.08 15.56
CA TRP A 150 -1.94 11.74 15.62
C TRP A 150 -1.35 11.86 17.04
N VAL A 151 -1.23 10.70 17.67
CA VAL A 151 -0.71 10.53 19.05
C VAL A 151 0.81 10.34 19.08
N TRP A 152 1.42 10.51 20.25
CA TRP A 152 2.88 10.57 20.43
C TRP A 152 3.64 9.38 19.81
N PHE A 153 3.17 8.15 19.98
CA PHE A 153 3.85 6.97 19.44
C PHE A 153 3.75 6.90 17.92
N ARG A 154 2.71 7.48 17.32
CA ARG A 154 2.56 7.54 15.86
C ARG A 154 3.54 8.53 15.24
N LYS A 155 3.82 9.64 15.93
CA LYS A 155 4.88 10.58 15.53
C LYS A 155 6.23 9.88 15.48
N LEU A 156 6.56 9.10 16.52
CA LEU A 156 7.77 8.28 16.53
C LEU A 156 7.76 7.24 15.42
N PHE A 157 6.65 6.53 15.23
CA PHE A 157 6.52 5.53 14.18
C PHE A 157 6.80 6.13 12.80
N VAL A 158 6.18 7.26 12.43
CA VAL A 158 6.43 7.89 11.13
C VAL A 158 7.87 8.38 11.01
N SER A 159 8.44 8.99 12.05
CA SER A 159 9.81 9.51 12.00
C SER A 159 10.87 8.40 11.90
N PHE A 160 10.64 7.24 12.51
CA PHE A 160 11.62 6.15 12.54
C PHE A 160 11.27 5.00 11.59
N SER A 161 10.13 5.05 10.91
CA SER A 161 9.78 4.04 9.92
C SER A 161 10.58 4.22 8.64
N SER A 162 11.20 3.16 8.17
CA SER A 162 11.93 3.14 6.91
C SER A 162 11.04 3.41 5.70
N TYR A 163 9.75 3.03 5.77
CA TYR A 163 8.75 3.34 4.74
C TYR A 163 8.53 4.83 4.50
N THR A 164 8.87 5.68 5.48
CA THR A 164 8.84 7.14 5.30
C THR A 164 9.93 7.60 4.33
N TYR A 165 11.02 6.85 4.19
CA TYR A 165 12.22 7.26 3.48
C TYR A 165 12.45 6.45 2.20
N VAL A 166 12.24 5.13 2.25
CA VAL A 166 12.50 4.23 1.13
C VAL A 166 11.47 3.11 1.11
N ASN A 167 10.96 2.83 -0.09
CA ASN A 167 9.95 1.80 -0.32
C ASN A 167 10.44 0.88 -1.42
N THR A 168 10.43 -0.43 -1.19
CA THR A 168 10.79 -1.40 -2.23
C THR A 168 9.52 -2.04 -2.75
N LEU A 169 9.26 -1.91 -4.05
CA LEU A 169 8.15 -2.54 -4.74
C LEU A 169 8.64 -3.75 -5.53
N ARG A 170 7.86 -4.81 -5.57
CA ARG A 170 8.10 -6.00 -6.41
C ARG A 170 6.91 -6.24 -7.31
N LYS A 171 7.14 -6.61 -8.57
CA LYS A 171 6.08 -6.97 -9.51
C LYS A 171 5.41 -8.27 -9.05
N ILE A 172 4.08 -8.29 -9.01
CA ILE A 172 3.32 -9.51 -8.73
C ILE A 172 3.34 -10.34 -10.01
N GLU A 173 3.98 -11.50 -9.96
CA GLU A 173 3.99 -12.45 -11.07
C GLU A 173 2.67 -13.23 -11.10
N GLU A 174 2.14 -13.47 -12.30
CA GLU A 174 1.06 -14.43 -12.49
C GLU A 174 1.52 -15.80 -11.97
N VAL A 175 0.89 -16.29 -10.90
CA VAL A 175 1.11 -17.66 -10.46
C VAL A 175 0.46 -18.57 -11.51
N LYS A 176 1.24 -18.99 -12.51
CA LYS A 176 0.89 -20.12 -13.36
C LYS A 176 0.90 -21.36 -12.47
N GLN A 177 -0.26 -21.84 -12.06
CA GLN A 177 -0.36 -23.13 -11.38
C GLN A 177 0.06 -24.23 -12.36
N SER A 178 1.14 -24.93 -12.03
CA SER A 178 1.57 -26.20 -12.64
C SER A 178 0.78 -27.37 -12.09
#